data_AF-A0AAU7MN18-F1
#
_entry.id   AF-A0AAU7MN18-F1
#
_cell.length_a   1.000
_cell.length_b   1.000
_cell.length_c   1.000
_cell.angle_alpha   90.00
_cell.angle_beta   90.00
_cell.angle_gamma   90.00
#
_symmetry.space_group_name_H-M   'P 1'
#
loop_
_entity.id
_entity.type
_entity.pdbx_description
1 polymer ?
#
loop_
_entity_poly.entity_id
_entity_poly.type
_entity_poly.pdbx_seq_one_letter_code
_entity_poly.pdbx_strand_id
1 'polypeptide(L)'
;MARHTGLFSPDLQSVGLTLLLSFLACLGNMLSVGLAFGVDLIFGTIFVFVAISYLGPRSSVIVALAGGLYTWVIWDHFYASVVFVLEAIVVYFLHRRLNKSLLASDVLFWSCLGFPITLLYLTQAIELSIDSSALIALKQFINAIFNVLLASFIVLIVNIAQGKLSSFYLGHKQIKDILFYSMVALTLGAGTLPIIQSSKTDERNTERSLEATLSGPLNHLATDLELSRQPANDVLDEFTSRPRIDDSLSFAVLDQSGKAVASKRDPWLKNSDQVPANSREGELVFIEPEGDLSFVQRLRQGRYQMVQAIENGQPLWVVIQTPAAPFAEKMAQATFNLLLLLGVLLVLGIIVSQVLSRVLTAPIWRLSAALDSSTNGIVITNLEGEVEWINKGFGKISGYSIEDMKGKKPGAILQGIGTDPETVDRIRSSLAEERKFDEEMVNYGKDGRPYWVHINCEPLRGESGKSQGYIAVETDV
;
A
#
# COMPACT_ATOMS: atom_id res chain seq x y z
N MET A 1 -10.37 38.30 19.13
CA MET A 1 -10.06 37.54 20.35
C MET A 1 -10.97 36.32 20.38
N ALA A 2 -10.49 35.16 19.93
CA ALA A 2 -11.17 33.87 20.09
C ALA A 2 -10.07 32.81 20.27
N ARG A 3 -9.91 32.35 21.52
CA ARG A 3 -8.92 31.34 21.93
C ARG A 3 -9.43 29.97 21.48
N HIS A 4 -8.73 29.33 20.55
CA HIS A 4 -8.85 27.89 20.37
C HIS A 4 -8.27 27.19 21.60
N THR A 5 -9.14 26.52 22.34
CA THR A 5 -8.82 25.57 23.41
C THR A 5 -8.23 24.29 22.82
N GLY A 6 -6.95 24.31 22.47
CA GLY A 6 -6.14 23.11 22.33
C GLY A 6 -5.57 22.75 23.70
N LEU A 7 -6.04 21.66 24.31
CA LEU A 7 -5.69 21.23 25.68
C LEU A 7 -4.21 20.80 25.85
N PHE A 8 -3.37 20.94 24.83
CA PHE A 8 -1.98 20.50 24.82
C PHE A 8 -1.11 21.46 24.02
N SER A 9 0.12 21.72 24.49
CA SER A 9 1.11 22.45 23.71
C SER A 9 1.38 21.72 22.37
N PRO A 10 1.73 22.43 21.29
CA PRO A 10 2.00 21.82 19.99
C PRO A 10 3.04 20.70 20.06
N ASP A 11 4.01 20.79 20.99
CA ASP A 11 5.00 19.73 21.23
C ASP A 11 4.36 18.47 21.84
N LEU A 12 3.44 18.59 22.79
CA LEU A 12 2.82 17.42 23.43
C LEU A 12 1.86 16.69 22.47
N GLN A 13 1.19 17.42 21.57
CA GLN A 13 0.40 16.83 20.50
C GLN A 13 1.28 16.07 19.50
N SER A 14 2.47 16.61 19.17
CA SER A 14 3.42 15.94 18.27
C SER A 14 3.97 14.64 18.85
N VAL A 15 4.25 14.61 20.16
CA VAL A 15 4.70 13.41 20.88
C VAL A 15 3.58 12.37 20.93
N GLY A 16 2.36 12.78 21.30
CA GLY A 16 1.19 11.88 21.31
C GLY A 16 0.92 11.23 19.96
N LEU A 17 0.98 12.02 18.87
CA LEU A 17 0.79 11.49 17.51
C LEU A 17 1.95 10.59 17.07
N THR A 18 3.19 10.88 17.47
CA THR A 18 4.35 10.00 17.21
C THR A 18 4.17 8.64 17.88
N LEU A 19 3.73 8.61 19.14
CA LEU A 19 3.46 7.36 19.87
C LEU A 19 2.32 6.57 19.23
N LEU A 20 1.23 7.24 18.84
CA LEU A 20 0.12 6.61 18.14
C LEU A 20 0.56 5.97 16.83
N LEU A 21 1.30 6.71 15.98
CA LEU A 21 1.80 6.18 14.71
C LEU A 21 2.81 5.04 14.92
N SER A 22 3.60 5.08 16.00
CA SER A 22 4.52 3.99 16.34
C SER A 22 3.76 2.71 16.71
N PHE A 23 2.70 2.84 17.52
CA PHE A 23 1.82 1.71 17.85
C PHE A 23 1.14 1.14 16.59
N LEU A 24 0.62 2.03 15.73
CA LEU A 24 0.01 1.63 14.47
C LEU A 24 1.02 0.99 13.50
N ALA A 25 2.28 1.42 13.50
CA ALA A 25 3.33 0.79 12.71
C ALA A 25 3.57 -0.67 13.14
N CYS A 26 3.61 -0.93 14.44
CA CYS A 26 3.68 -2.31 14.95
C CYS A 26 2.43 -3.11 14.57
N LEU A 27 1.23 -2.56 14.81
CA LEU A 27 -0.03 -3.22 14.48
C LEU A 27 -0.17 -3.51 12.97
N GLY A 28 0.28 -2.58 12.12
CA GLY A 28 0.27 -2.74 10.67
C GLY A 28 1.18 -3.87 10.19
N ASN A 29 2.28 -4.15 10.91
CA ASN A 29 3.11 -5.33 10.63
C ASN A 29 2.50 -6.62 11.18
N MET A 30 1.67 -6.56 12.23
CA MET A 30 0.90 -7.71 12.73
C MET A 30 -0.24 -8.12 11.78
N LEU A 31 -0.82 -7.16 11.06
CA LEU A 31 -1.88 -7.39 10.07
C LEU A 31 -1.31 -7.77 8.69
N SER A 32 -0.21 -8.53 8.68
CA SER A 32 0.46 -8.93 7.45
C SER A 32 -0.48 -9.74 6.56
N VAL A 33 -0.38 -9.52 5.24
CA VAL A 33 -1.17 -10.27 4.25
C VAL A 33 -0.23 -11.21 3.52
N GLY A 34 -0.43 -12.52 3.75
CA GLY A 34 0.27 -13.57 3.04
C GLY A 34 -0.10 -13.60 1.56
N LEU A 35 0.92 -13.47 0.70
CA LEU A 35 0.82 -13.59 -0.75
C LEU A 35 0.89 -15.06 -1.17
N ALA A 36 2.03 -15.70 -0.89
CA ALA A 36 2.33 -17.11 -1.14
C ALA A 36 3.63 -17.51 -0.42
N PHE A 37 3.76 -18.78 -0.01
CA PHE A 37 5.05 -19.38 0.39
C PHE A 37 5.80 -18.61 1.50
N GLY A 38 5.08 -18.17 2.53
CA GLY A 38 5.66 -17.41 3.66
C GLY A 38 6.10 -15.98 3.31
N VAL A 39 5.73 -15.47 2.14
CA VAL A 39 5.96 -14.08 1.74
C VAL A 39 4.76 -13.23 2.11
N ASP A 40 4.96 -12.32 3.06
CA ASP A 40 3.92 -11.42 3.54
C ASP A 40 4.15 -9.96 3.12
N LEU A 41 3.08 -9.29 2.70
CA LEU A 41 3.03 -7.83 2.66
C LEU A 41 2.84 -7.29 4.07
N ILE A 42 3.67 -6.32 4.45
CA ILE A 42 3.64 -5.71 5.78
C ILE A 42 3.38 -4.21 5.65
N PHE A 43 2.55 -3.66 6.53
CA PHE A 43 1.96 -2.34 6.35
C PHE A 43 2.49 -1.28 7.33
N GLY A 44 3.47 -1.61 8.16
CA GLY A 44 4.00 -0.71 9.17
C GLY A 44 4.63 0.57 8.61
N THR A 45 5.30 0.51 7.45
CA THR A 45 5.95 1.69 6.86
C THR A 45 4.95 2.73 6.32
N ILE A 46 3.66 2.38 6.15
CA ILE A 46 2.61 3.37 5.85
C ILE A 46 2.64 4.51 6.86
N PHE A 47 2.72 4.17 8.15
CA PHE A 47 2.68 5.15 9.24
C PHE A 47 3.98 5.97 9.33
N VAL A 48 5.09 5.42 8.83
CA VAL A 48 6.35 6.17 8.65
C VAL A 48 6.16 7.28 7.62
N PHE A 49 5.56 6.99 6.47
CA PHE A 49 5.28 8.00 5.44
C PHE A 49 4.25 9.05 5.89
N VAL A 50 3.26 8.66 6.69
CA VAL A 50 2.35 9.60 7.36
C VAL A 50 3.13 10.50 8.33
N ALA A 51 4.06 9.96 9.11
CA ALA A 51 4.93 10.74 9.99
C ALA A 51 5.86 11.70 9.23
N ILE A 52 6.42 11.29 8.09
CA ILE A 52 7.19 12.16 7.18
C ILE A 52 6.36 13.36 6.72
N SER A 53 5.07 13.13 6.46
CA SER A 53 4.15 14.16 5.98
C SER A 53 3.79 15.19 7.06
N TYR A 54 3.59 14.78 8.32
CA TYR A 54 3.03 15.65 9.36
C TYR A 54 3.95 15.99 10.54
N LEU A 55 4.91 15.13 10.90
CA LEU A 55 5.63 15.22 12.18
C LEU A 55 7.13 15.53 12.06
N GLY A 56 7.72 15.29 10.89
CA GLY A 56 9.13 15.60 10.63
C GLY A 56 10.10 14.41 10.79
N PRO A 57 11.41 14.66 10.77
CA PRO A 57 12.43 13.62 10.63
C PRO A 57 12.62 12.80 11.91
N ARG A 58 12.56 13.44 13.09
CA ARG A 58 12.74 12.74 14.37
C ARG A 58 11.62 11.74 14.62
N SER A 59 10.38 12.18 14.46
CA SER A 59 9.20 11.32 14.63
C SER A 59 9.14 10.20 13.60
N SER A 60 9.47 10.46 12.33
CA SER A 60 9.49 9.41 11.31
C SER A 60 10.53 8.33 11.59
N VAL A 61 11.72 8.69 12.09
CA VAL A 61 12.72 7.71 12.53
C VAL A 61 12.23 6.89 13.72
N ILE A 62 11.59 7.52 14.72
CA ILE A 62 11.02 6.80 15.88
C ILE A 62 9.96 5.79 15.42
N VAL A 63 9.04 6.21 14.54
CA VAL A 63 7.99 5.33 13.99
C VAL A 63 8.60 4.19 13.17
N ALA A 64 9.66 4.47 12.38
CA ALA A 64 10.37 3.46 11.59
C ALA A 64 11.09 2.43 12.48
N LEU A 65 11.74 2.88 13.56
CA LEU A 65 12.35 2.00 14.55
C LEU A 65 11.29 1.12 15.23
N ALA A 66 10.18 1.71 15.67
CA ALA A 66 9.11 0.96 16.31
C ALA A 66 8.52 -0.12 15.39
N GLY A 67 8.16 0.23 14.16
CA GLY A 67 7.69 -0.74 13.16
C GLY A 67 8.75 -1.79 12.82
N GLY A 68 10.02 -1.38 12.74
CA GLY A 68 11.16 -2.26 12.51
C GLY A 68 11.38 -3.28 13.63
N LEU A 69 11.20 -2.93 14.90
CA LEU A 69 11.37 -3.86 16.02
C LEU A 69 10.53 -5.13 15.89
N TYR A 70 9.32 -5.01 15.32
CA TYR A 70 8.45 -6.17 15.08
C TYR A 70 8.99 -7.11 13.99
N THR A 71 9.87 -6.63 13.10
CA THR A 71 10.47 -7.50 12.06
C THR A 71 11.37 -8.58 12.64
N TRP A 72 11.88 -8.42 13.87
CA TRP A 72 12.54 -9.51 14.60
C TRP A 72 11.58 -10.68 14.86
N VAL A 73 10.33 -10.39 15.23
CA VAL A 73 9.33 -11.43 15.51
C VAL A 73 8.96 -12.20 14.24
N ILE A 74 8.93 -11.51 13.09
CA ILE A 74 8.55 -12.13 11.81
C ILE A 74 9.73 -12.86 11.17
N TRP A 75 10.92 -12.27 11.18
CA TRP A 75 12.06 -12.69 10.34
C TRP A 75 13.34 -13.05 11.11
N ASP A 76 13.30 -13.02 12.45
CA ASP A 76 14.41 -13.34 13.35
C ASP A 76 15.69 -12.50 13.14
N HIS A 77 15.58 -11.39 12.40
CA HIS A 77 16.70 -10.51 12.04
C HIS A 77 16.28 -9.03 12.00
N PHE A 78 17.20 -8.13 12.39
CA PHE A 78 16.94 -6.67 12.46
C PHE A 78 17.25 -5.89 11.18
N TYR A 79 17.69 -6.53 10.09
CA TYR A 79 18.17 -5.81 8.91
C TYR A 79 17.11 -4.89 8.29
N ALA A 80 15.84 -5.33 8.32
CA ALA A 80 14.73 -4.56 7.79
C ALA A 80 14.54 -3.24 8.54
N SER A 81 14.76 -3.22 9.87
CA SER A 81 14.73 -2.00 10.67
C SER A 81 15.75 -0.98 10.19
N VAL A 82 16.97 -1.42 9.85
CA VAL A 82 18.02 -0.53 9.34
C VAL A 82 17.59 0.08 8.01
N VAL A 83 17.06 -0.73 7.09
CA VAL A 83 16.56 -0.26 5.80
C VAL A 83 15.39 0.71 5.97
N PHE A 84 14.42 0.44 6.85
CA PHE A 84 13.27 1.32 7.10
C PHE A 84 13.67 2.66 7.73
N VAL A 85 14.66 2.68 8.61
CA VAL A 85 15.19 3.92 9.18
C VAL A 85 15.91 4.74 8.11
N LEU A 86 16.73 4.10 7.27
CA LEU A 86 17.38 4.76 6.14
C LEU A 86 16.37 5.31 5.13
N GLU A 87 15.35 4.52 4.80
CA GLU A 87 14.21 4.92 3.97
C GLU A 87 13.55 6.17 4.54
N ALA A 88 13.21 6.16 5.83
CA ALA A 88 12.57 7.30 6.49
C ALA A 88 13.38 8.60 6.38
N ILE A 89 14.70 8.52 6.62
CA ILE A 89 15.61 9.67 6.57
C ILE A 89 15.76 10.19 5.14
N VAL A 90 16.06 9.31 4.19
CA VAL A 90 16.33 9.68 2.80
C VAL A 90 15.06 10.20 2.14
N VAL A 91 13.94 9.50 2.29
CA VAL A 91 12.65 9.91 1.73
C VAL A 91 12.20 11.24 2.32
N TYR A 92 12.37 11.45 3.63
CA TYR A 92 12.09 12.75 4.25
C TYR A 92 12.90 13.88 3.59
N PHE A 93 14.21 13.67 3.41
CA PHE A 93 15.08 14.68 2.80
C PHE A 93 14.69 14.96 1.35
N LEU A 94 14.51 13.93 0.53
CA LEU A 94 14.11 14.06 -0.87
C LEU A 94 12.75 14.76 -1.01
N HIS A 95 11.78 14.41 -0.16
CA HIS A 95 10.45 14.98 -0.18
C HIS A 95 10.46 16.46 0.23
N ARG A 96 11.15 16.80 1.34
CA ARG A 96 11.12 18.18 1.90
C ARG A 96 12.13 19.14 1.30
N ARG A 97 13.33 18.68 0.93
CA ARG A 97 14.41 19.54 0.40
C ARG A 97 14.41 19.64 -1.12
N LEU A 98 14.08 18.54 -1.81
CA LEU A 98 14.05 18.51 -3.28
C LEU A 98 12.63 18.61 -3.84
N ASN A 99 11.62 18.81 -2.98
CA ASN A 99 10.21 19.00 -3.33
C ASN A 99 9.66 17.89 -4.25
N LYS A 100 10.17 16.67 -4.11
CA LYS A 100 9.71 15.47 -4.84
C LYS A 100 8.44 14.93 -4.17
N SER A 101 7.60 14.22 -4.92
CA SER A 101 6.49 13.47 -4.30
C SER A 101 7.04 12.36 -3.39
N LEU A 102 6.25 11.90 -2.42
CA LEU A 102 6.64 10.78 -1.56
C LEU A 102 6.98 9.55 -2.41
N LEU A 103 6.12 9.22 -3.38
CA LEU A 103 6.33 8.11 -4.32
C LEU A 103 7.65 8.23 -5.09
N ALA A 104 7.94 9.39 -5.67
CA ALA A 104 9.19 9.56 -6.43
C ALA A 104 10.43 9.49 -5.53
N SER A 105 10.31 9.94 -4.28
CA SER A 105 11.40 9.90 -3.30
C SER A 105 11.69 8.46 -2.87
N ASP A 106 10.65 7.67 -2.65
CA ASP A 106 10.73 6.26 -2.28
C ASP A 106 11.29 5.38 -3.41
N VAL A 107 10.76 5.54 -4.63
CA VAL A 107 11.27 4.84 -5.82
C VAL A 107 12.75 5.15 -6.04
N LEU A 108 13.17 6.40 -5.83
CA LEU A 108 14.58 6.78 -5.94
C LEU A 108 15.43 6.13 -4.84
N PHE A 109 14.96 6.12 -3.59
CA PHE A 109 15.64 5.44 -2.48
C PHE A 109 15.82 3.96 -2.78
N TRP A 110 14.76 3.25 -3.15
CA TRP A 110 14.85 1.80 -3.41
C TRP A 110 15.70 1.47 -4.63
N SER A 111 15.61 2.27 -5.70
CA SER A 111 16.42 2.04 -6.92
C SER A 111 17.92 2.26 -6.68
N CYS A 112 18.29 3.22 -5.83
CA CYS A 112 19.69 3.60 -5.63
C CYS A 112 20.34 3.00 -4.38
N LEU A 113 19.59 2.77 -3.31
CA LEU A 113 20.10 2.37 -2.00
C LEU A 113 19.36 1.15 -1.45
N GLY A 114 18.04 1.20 -1.34
CA GLY A 114 17.25 0.17 -0.67
C GLY A 114 17.45 -1.22 -1.28
N PHE A 115 17.29 -1.37 -2.59
CA PHE A 115 17.46 -2.65 -3.29
C PHE A 115 18.92 -3.14 -3.24
N PRO A 116 19.95 -2.34 -3.59
CA PRO A 116 21.34 -2.77 -3.49
C PRO A 116 21.78 -3.18 -2.07
N ILE A 117 21.40 -2.41 -1.04
CA ILE A 117 21.76 -2.71 0.36
C ILE A 117 21.08 -4.00 0.81
N THR A 118 19.80 -4.19 0.47
CA THR A 118 19.07 -5.41 0.81
C THR A 118 19.70 -6.62 0.13
N LEU A 119 20.00 -6.52 -1.16
CA LEU A 119 20.65 -7.60 -1.93
C LEU A 119 22.03 -7.95 -1.36
N LEU A 120 22.85 -6.94 -1.05
CA LEU A 120 24.18 -7.14 -0.49
C LEU A 120 24.12 -7.77 0.91
N TYR A 121 23.21 -7.33 1.77
CA TYR A 121 23.04 -7.93 3.10
C TYR A 121 22.61 -9.40 3.00
N LEU A 122 21.64 -9.71 2.16
CA LEU A 122 21.13 -11.08 2.00
C LEU A 122 22.19 -12.02 1.44
N THR A 123 23.00 -11.56 0.49
CA THR A 123 24.06 -12.38 -0.13
C THR A 123 25.32 -12.51 0.71
N GLN A 124 25.71 -11.47 1.48
CA GLN A 124 26.97 -11.46 2.23
C GLN A 124 26.80 -11.81 3.71
N ALA A 125 25.73 -11.37 4.36
CA ALA A 125 25.53 -11.56 5.80
C ALA A 125 24.66 -12.79 6.11
N ILE A 126 23.65 -13.08 5.28
CA ILE A 126 22.81 -14.28 5.42
C ILE A 126 23.24 -15.39 4.46
N GLU A 127 24.22 -15.13 3.57
CA GLU A 127 24.77 -16.10 2.61
C GLU A 127 23.73 -16.75 1.70
N LEU A 128 22.65 -16.02 1.41
CA LEU A 128 21.62 -16.48 0.48
C LEU A 128 22.12 -16.44 -0.96
N SER A 129 21.59 -17.34 -1.79
CA SER A 129 21.82 -17.29 -3.23
C SER A 129 21.38 -15.94 -3.83
N ILE A 130 22.02 -15.53 -4.91
CA ILE A 130 21.69 -14.27 -5.61
C ILE A 130 20.21 -14.26 -6.03
N ASP A 131 19.70 -15.39 -6.51
CA ASP A 131 18.31 -15.51 -6.98
C ASP A 131 17.31 -15.32 -5.83
N SER A 132 17.53 -15.99 -4.70
CA SER A 132 16.69 -15.82 -3.50
C SER A 132 16.77 -14.41 -2.95
N SER A 133 17.97 -13.82 -2.94
CA SER A 133 18.20 -12.47 -2.44
C SER A 133 17.51 -11.42 -3.31
N ALA A 134 17.57 -11.58 -4.64
CA ALA A 134 16.91 -10.69 -5.59
C ALA A 134 15.38 -10.75 -5.45
N LEU A 135 14.82 -11.95 -5.22
CA LEU A 135 13.38 -12.12 -4.98
C LEU A 135 12.94 -11.38 -3.70
N ILE A 136 13.66 -11.54 -2.60
CA ILE A 136 13.36 -10.83 -1.34
C ILE A 136 13.50 -9.32 -1.52
N ALA A 137 14.59 -8.85 -2.16
CA ALA A 137 14.78 -7.43 -2.42
C ALA A 137 13.69 -6.83 -3.31
N LEU A 138 13.28 -7.54 -4.36
CA LEU A 138 12.17 -7.17 -5.24
C LEU A 138 10.85 -7.08 -4.46
N LYS A 139 10.59 -8.07 -3.61
CA LYS A 139 9.43 -8.08 -2.72
C LYS A 139 9.39 -6.85 -1.81
N GLN A 140 10.50 -6.51 -1.18
CA GLN A 140 10.55 -5.34 -0.29
C GLN A 140 10.34 -4.03 -1.06
N PHE A 141 10.90 -3.93 -2.27
CA PHE A 141 10.69 -2.76 -3.13
C PHE A 141 9.21 -2.60 -3.51
N ILE A 142 8.55 -3.68 -3.93
CA ILE A 142 7.11 -3.66 -4.23
C ILE A 142 6.29 -3.26 -2.99
N ASN A 143 6.63 -3.81 -1.82
CA ASN A 143 5.97 -3.48 -0.56
C ASN A 143 6.11 -1.99 -0.18
N ALA A 144 7.29 -1.41 -0.41
CA ALA A 144 7.52 0.01 -0.15
C ALA A 144 6.69 0.93 -1.04
N ILE A 145 6.67 0.67 -2.37
CA ILE A 145 5.84 1.42 -3.32
C ILE A 145 4.37 1.36 -2.90
N PHE A 146 3.88 0.17 -2.57
CA PHE A 146 2.50 -0.05 -2.12
C PHE A 146 2.19 0.79 -0.87
N ASN A 147 3.06 0.74 0.14
CA ASN A 147 2.87 1.46 1.40
C ASN A 147 2.91 2.98 1.23
N VAL A 148 3.78 3.50 0.37
CA VAL A 148 3.81 4.94 0.05
C VAL A 148 2.53 5.42 -0.61
N LEU A 149 2.00 4.64 -1.55
CA LEU A 149 0.76 4.98 -2.24
C LEU A 149 -0.41 5.03 -1.26
N LEU A 150 -0.53 4.01 -0.40
CA LEU A 150 -1.56 3.96 0.63
C LEU A 150 -1.41 5.09 1.65
N ALA A 151 -0.18 5.39 2.09
CA ALA A 151 0.08 6.53 2.98
C ALA A 151 -0.27 7.87 2.33
N SER A 152 0.08 8.06 1.05
CA SER A 152 -0.24 9.27 0.30
C SER A 152 -1.75 9.46 0.17
N PHE A 153 -2.49 8.37 -0.03
CA PHE A 153 -3.95 8.37 -0.05
C PHE A 153 -4.56 8.68 1.33
N ILE A 154 -3.99 8.14 2.42
CA ILE A 154 -4.42 8.47 3.79
C ILE A 154 -4.20 9.96 4.09
N VAL A 155 -3.01 10.49 3.78
CA VAL A 155 -2.68 11.92 3.94
C VAL A 155 -3.67 12.80 3.17
N LEU A 156 -4.04 12.38 1.96
CA LEU A 156 -5.04 13.05 1.16
C LEU A 156 -6.41 13.09 1.84
N ILE A 157 -6.93 11.94 2.28
CA ILE A 157 -8.23 11.84 2.97
C ILE A 157 -8.24 12.71 4.22
N VAL A 158 -7.18 12.64 5.04
CA VAL A 158 -7.07 13.44 6.27
C VAL A 158 -7.09 14.93 5.96
N ASN A 159 -6.39 15.38 4.92
CA ASN A 159 -6.41 16.79 4.51
C ASN A 159 -7.79 17.24 4.03
N ILE A 160 -8.54 16.38 3.33
CA ILE A 160 -9.93 16.64 2.92
C ILE A 160 -10.84 16.74 4.15
N ALA A 161 -10.76 15.76 5.06
CA ALA A 161 -11.59 15.69 6.26
C ALA A 161 -11.36 16.86 7.23
N GLN A 162 -10.13 17.39 7.29
CA GLN A 162 -9.80 18.56 8.11
C GLN A 162 -10.22 19.90 7.48
N GLY A 163 -10.90 19.89 6.33
CA GLY A 163 -11.29 21.11 5.62
C GLY A 163 -10.11 21.94 5.12
N LYS A 164 -8.89 21.39 5.14
CA LYS A 164 -7.69 22.04 4.58
C LYS A 164 -7.75 22.13 3.06
N LEU A 165 -8.64 21.36 2.43
CA LEU A 165 -9.06 21.56 1.05
C LEU A 165 -10.46 22.18 1.04
N SER A 166 -10.55 23.43 0.63
CA SER A 166 -11.84 24.08 0.37
C SER A 166 -12.34 23.64 -1.02
N SER A 167 -13.63 23.28 -1.12
CA SER A 167 -14.27 22.74 -2.33
C SER A 167 -14.11 23.62 -3.58
N PHE A 168 -14.00 24.93 -3.42
CA PHE A 168 -13.77 25.89 -4.52
C PHE A 168 -12.29 26.27 -4.75
N TYR A 169 -11.36 25.84 -3.89
CA TYR A 169 -9.93 26.20 -3.91
C TYR A 169 -9.01 25.01 -4.11
N LEU A 170 -9.48 23.91 -4.70
CA LEU A 170 -8.57 22.86 -5.06
C LEU A 170 -7.65 23.35 -6.19
N GLY A 171 -6.41 23.71 -5.82
CA GLY A 171 -5.40 24.06 -6.80
C GLY A 171 -5.18 22.90 -7.78
N HIS A 172 -4.83 23.21 -9.02
CA HIS A 172 -4.62 22.21 -10.08
C HIS A 172 -3.77 21.01 -9.63
N LYS A 173 -2.70 21.26 -8.86
CA LYS A 173 -1.84 20.21 -8.29
C LYS A 173 -2.60 19.27 -7.34
N GLN A 174 -3.47 19.81 -6.49
CA GLN A 174 -4.24 19.04 -5.51
C GLN A 174 -5.28 18.14 -6.19
N ILE A 175 -6.02 18.65 -7.19
CA ILE A 175 -6.99 17.82 -7.96
C ILE A 175 -6.25 16.68 -8.67
N LYS A 176 -5.12 17.00 -9.30
CA LYS A 176 -4.30 15.99 -10.00
C LYS A 176 -3.82 14.91 -9.04
N ASP A 177 -3.36 15.29 -7.86
CA ASP A 177 -2.87 14.36 -6.84
C ASP A 177 -4.02 13.51 -6.27
N ILE A 178 -5.22 14.09 -6.07
CA ILE A 178 -6.42 13.34 -5.65
C ILE A 178 -6.77 12.26 -6.66
N LEU A 179 -6.92 12.64 -7.93
CA LEU A 179 -7.26 11.69 -9.00
C LEU A 179 -6.19 10.62 -9.11
N PHE A 180 -4.92 11.00 -9.07
CA PHE A 180 -3.80 10.07 -9.16
C PHE A 180 -3.84 9.03 -8.04
N TYR A 181 -3.81 9.45 -6.76
CA TYR A 181 -3.75 8.49 -5.65
C TYR A 181 -5.03 7.66 -5.52
N SER A 182 -6.20 8.24 -5.81
CA SER A 182 -7.48 7.51 -5.75
C SER A 182 -7.55 6.42 -6.81
N MET A 183 -7.12 6.73 -8.04
CA MET A 183 -7.07 5.73 -9.11
C MET A 183 -6.05 4.63 -8.81
N VAL A 184 -4.85 4.98 -8.38
CA VAL A 184 -3.82 3.97 -8.07
C VAL A 184 -4.27 3.06 -6.93
N ALA A 185 -4.87 3.63 -5.88
CA ALA A 185 -5.43 2.84 -4.78
C ALA A 185 -6.52 1.87 -5.26
N LEU A 186 -7.41 2.33 -6.15
CA LEU A 186 -8.47 1.48 -6.71
C LEU A 186 -7.91 0.40 -7.64
N THR A 187 -6.95 0.73 -8.51
CA THR A 187 -6.26 -0.24 -9.37
C THR A 187 -5.52 -1.28 -8.53
N LEU A 188 -4.88 -0.87 -7.44
CA LEU A 188 -4.19 -1.78 -6.55
C LEU A 188 -5.15 -2.68 -5.80
N GLY A 189 -6.19 -2.13 -5.16
CA GLY A 189 -7.17 -2.94 -4.44
C GLY A 189 -7.88 -3.95 -5.34
N ALA A 190 -8.29 -3.53 -6.54
CA ALA A 190 -8.96 -4.42 -7.50
C ALA A 190 -8.00 -5.43 -8.15
N GLY A 191 -6.73 -5.06 -8.32
CA GLY A 191 -5.71 -5.89 -8.96
C GLY A 191 -5.08 -6.92 -8.03
N THR A 192 -4.75 -6.54 -6.79
CA THR A 192 -4.02 -7.41 -5.85
C THR A 192 -4.89 -8.54 -5.31
N LEU A 193 -6.18 -8.29 -5.08
CA LEU A 193 -7.05 -9.26 -4.41
C LEU A 193 -7.24 -10.56 -5.22
N PRO A 194 -7.54 -10.54 -6.53
CA PRO A 194 -7.63 -11.76 -7.33
C PRO A 194 -6.30 -12.50 -7.44
N ILE A 195 -5.17 -11.78 -7.50
CA ILE A 195 -3.84 -12.38 -7.56
C ILE A 195 -3.56 -13.18 -6.28
N ILE A 196 -3.85 -12.59 -5.11
CA ILE A 196 -3.69 -13.26 -3.80
C ILE A 196 -4.61 -14.48 -3.72
N GLN A 197 -5.84 -14.38 -4.20
CA GLN A 197 -6.80 -15.50 -4.20
C GLN A 197 -6.34 -16.65 -5.11
N SER A 198 -5.85 -16.33 -6.31
CA SER A 198 -5.28 -17.32 -7.24
C SER A 198 -4.09 -18.02 -6.60
N SER A 199 -3.17 -17.25 -6.02
CA SER A 199 -1.98 -17.76 -5.33
C SER A 199 -2.30 -18.77 -4.23
N LYS A 200 -3.26 -18.44 -3.35
CA LYS A 200 -3.71 -19.34 -2.28
C LYS A 200 -4.38 -20.61 -2.82
N THR A 201 -4.98 -20.52 -4.00
CA THR A 201 -5.59 -21.68 -4.66
C THR A 201 -4.52 -22.58 -5.26
N ASP A 202 -3.49 -22.00 -5.88
CA ASP A 202 -2.35 -22.73 -6.44
C ASP A 202 -1.53 -23.44 -5.36
N GLU A 203 -1.32 -22.81 -4.21
CA GLU A 203 -0.68 -23.41 -3.03
C GLU A 203 -1.44 -24.66 -2.56
N ARG A 204 -2.75 -24.54 -2.33
CA ARG A 204 -3.62 -25.68 -1.93
C ARG A 204 -3.65 -26.80 -2.97
N ASN A 205 -3.66 -26.44 -4.26
CA ASN A 205 -3.63 -27.44 -5.33
C ASN A 205 -2.30 -28.19 -5.37
N THR A 206 -1.20 -27.51 -5.09
CA THR A 206 0.13 -28.13 -5.06
C THR A 206 0.27 -29.05 -3.84
N GLU A 207 -0.21 -28.62 -2.68
CA GLU A 207 -0.26 -29.46 -1.47
C GLU A 207 -1.11 -30.72 -1.68
N ARG A 208 -2.31 -30.61 -2.25
CA ARG A 208 -3.17 -31.76 -2.61
C ARG A 208 -2.51 -32.69 -3.63
N SER A 209 -1.80 -32.13 -4.61
CA SER A 209 -1.06 -32.93 -5.58
C SER A 209 0.04 -33.74 -4.91
N LEU A 210 0.75 -33.14 -3.95
CA LEU A 210 1.81 -33.79 -3.18
C LEU A 210 1.26 -34.91 -2.29
N GLU A 211 0.15 -34.64 -1.60
CA GLU A 211 -0.58 -35.64 -0.82
C GLU A 211 -1.04 -36.82 -1.70
N ALA A 212 -1.55 -36.56 -2.91
CA ALA A 212 -1.92 -37.61 -3.87
C ALA A 212 -0.71 -38.41 -4.36
N THR A 213 0.44 -37.77 -4.55
CA THR A 213 1.70 -38.43 -4.95
C THR A 213 2.22 -39.38 -3.87
N LEU A 214 2.03 -39.05 -2.58
CA LEU A 214 2.48 -39.90 -1.47
C LEU A 214 1.46 -40.97 -1.06
N SER A 215 0.18 -40.59 -0.94
CA SER A 215 -0.88 -41.46 -0.40
C SER A 215 -1.12 -42.71 -1.24
N GLY A 216 -1.09 -42.61 -2.58
CA GLY A 216 -1.29 -43.75 -3.48
C GLY A 216 -0.23 -44.85 -3.28
N PRO A 217 1.06 -44.54 -3.48
CA PRO A 217 2.15 -45.48 -3.21
C PRO A 217 2.19 -45.96 -1.76
N LEU A 218 1.91 -45.10 -0.78
CA LEU A 218 1.88 -45.47 0.64
C LEU A 218 0.83 -46.56 0.91
N ASN A 219 -0.41 -46.36 0.47
CA ASN A 219 -1.50 -47.32 0.65
C ASN A 219 -1.20 -48.66 -0.03
N HIS A 220 -0.62 -48.63 -1.23
CA HIS A 220 -0.24 -49.86 -1.94
C HIS A 220 0.89 -50.61 -1.23
N LEU A 221 1.93 -49.90 -0.75
CA LEU A 221 3.02 -50.51 0.00
C LEU A 221 2.53 -51.07 1.34
N ALA A 222 1.67 -50.36 2.05
CA ALA A 222 1.05 -50.82 3.29
C ALA A 222 0.27 -52.12 3.07
N THR A 223 -0.56 -52.17 2.02
CA THR A 223 -1.33 -53.36 1.64
C THR A 223 -0.41 -54.54 1.30
N ASP A 224 0.65 -54.31 0.52
CA ASP A 224 1.61 -55.36 0.15
C ASP A 224 2.36 -55.90 1.38
N LEU A 225 2.70 -55.03 2.35
CA LEU A 225 3.35 -55.42 3.60
C LEU A 225 2.42 -56.15 4.55
N GLU A 226 1.12 -55.83 4.61
CA GLU A 226 0.15 -56.55 5.43
C GLU A 226 -0.16 -57.95 4.89
N LEU A 227 -0.25 -58.09 3.57
CA LEU A 227 -0.60 -59.36 2.92
C LEU A 227 0.61 -60.29 2.74
N SER A 228 1.83 -59.76 2.70
CA SER A 228 3.04 -60.54 2.47
C SER A 228 3.56 -61.22 3.74
N ARG A 229 4.08 -62.43 3.57
CA ARG A 229 4.83 -63.17 4.59
C ARG A 229 6.35 -63.04 4.43
N GLN A 230 6.81 -62.27 3.45
CA GLN A 230 8.22 -62.03 3.21
C GLN A 230 8.78 -60.96 4.16
N PRO A 231 10.10 -60.95 4.43
CA PRO A 231 10.74 -59.86 5.15
C PRO A 231 10.44 -58.49 4.51
N ALA A 232 10.26 -57.46 5.34
CA ALA A 232 9.91 -56.11 4.86
C ALA A 232 10.91 -55.55 3.83
N ASN A 233 12.20 -55.92 3.90
CA ASN A 233 13.20 -55.52 2.91
C ASN A 233 12.91 -56.08 1.51
N ASP A 234 12.48 -57.34 1.40
CA ASP A 234 12.24 -57.99 0.10
C ASP A 234 10.99 -57.41 -0.56
N VAL A 235 9.94 -57.16 0.24
CA VAL A 235 8.72 -56.48 -0.23
C VAL A 235 9.03 -55.06 -0.71
N LEU A 236 9.90 -54.33 0.00
CA LEU A 236 10.30 -52.98 -0.37
C LEU A 236 11.12 -52.97 -1.67
N ASP A 237 12.00 -53.95 -1.86
CA ASP A 237 12.80 -54.11 -3.08
C ASP A 237 11.92 -54.44 -4.29
N GLU A 238 10.95 -55.35 -4.14
CA GLU A 238 9.99 -55.65 -5.20
C GLU A 238 9.11 -54.42 -5.51
N PHE A 239 8.57 -53.77 -4.48
CA PHE A 239 7.69 -52.61 -4.64
C PHE A 239 8.38 -51.46 -5.36
N THR A 240 9.59 -51.10 -4.93
CA THR A 240 10.36 -50.00 -5.53
C THR A 240 10.82 -50.31 -6.96
N SER A 241 10.95 -51.58 -7.34
CA SER A 241 11.28 -51.98 -8.72
C SER A 241 10.13 -51.80 -9.72
N ARG A 242 8.90 -51.53 -9.25
CA ARG A 242 7.73 -51.37 -10.12
C ARG A 242 7.84 -50.07 -10.94
N PRO A 243 7.54 -50.09 -12.25
CA PRO A 243 7.74 -48.94 -13.15
C PRO A 243 6.82 -47.73 -12.88
N ARG A 244 5.86 -47.84 -11.96
CA ARG A 244 4.94 -46.75 -11.60
C ARG A 244 5.36 -45.98 -10.35
N ILE A 245 6.45 -46.39 -9.69
CA ILE A 245 6.94 -45.76 -8.47
C ILE A 245 8.01 -44.74 -8.84
N ASP A 246 7.77 -43.47 -8.50
CA ASP A 246 8.71 -42.39 -8.75
C ASP A 246 10.04 -42.63 -8.00
N ASP A 247 11.16 -42.38 -8.68
CA ASP A 247 12.50 -42.55 -8.14
C ASP A 247 12.84 -41.51 -7.07
N SER A 248 12.13 -40.38 -7.02
CA SER A 248 12.27 -39.39 -5.97
C SER A 248 11.72 -39.85 -4.62
N LEU A 249 10.90 -40.90 -4.61
CA LEU A 249 10.26 -41.41 -3.40
C LEU A 249 11.22 -42.30 -2.61
N SER A 250 11.30 -42.01 -1.32
CA SER A 250 12.05 -42.77 -0.33
C SER A 250 11.08 -43.50 0.58
N PHE A 251 11.43 -44.72 0.99
CA PHE A 251 10.53 -45.57 1.76
C PHE A 251 11.24 -46.18 2.95
N ALA A 252 10.54 -46.32 4.07
CA ALA A 252 10.99 -47.08 5.23
C ALA A 252 9.84 -47.79 5.93
N VAL A 253 10.18 -48.88 6.62
CA VAL A 253 9.30 -49.61 7.54
C VAL A 253 9.94 -49.57 8.90
N LEU A 254 9.19 -49.10 9.89
CA LEU A 254 9.69 -48.82 11.23
C LEU A 254 8.92 -49.65 12.25
N ASP A 255 9.59 -50.05 13.33
CA ASP A 255 8.95 -50.77 14.43
C ASP A 255 8.26 -49.82 15.43
N GLN A 256 7.64 -50.37 16.49
CA GLN A 256 7.01 -49.59 17.56
C GLN A 256 7.95 -48.62 18.27
N SER A 257 9.27 -48.89 18.25
CA SER A 257 10.28 -48.02 18.85
C SER A 257 10.75 -46.92 17.91
N GLY A 258 10.22 -46.87 16.68
CA GLY A 258 10.60 -45.92 15.65
C GLY A 258 11.85 -46.32 14.86
N LYS A 259 12.40 -47.52 15.11
CA LYS A 259 13.64 -47.98 14.47
C LYS A 259 13.35 -48.60 13.11
N ALA A 260 14.19 -48.29 12.13
CA ALA A 260 14.05 -48.81 10.78
C ALA A 260 14.34 -50.32 10.69
N VAL A 261 13.29 -51.08 10.35
CA VAL A 261 13.33 -52.51 10.02
C VAL A 261 13.74 -52.71 8.55
N ALA A 262 13.30 -51.81 7.68
CA ALA A 262 13.65 -51.78 6.27
C ALA A 262 13.70 -50.33 5.75
N SER A 263 14.58 -50.03 4.80
CA SER A 263 14.62 -48.73 4.13
C SER A 263 15.21 -48.82 2.73
N LYS A 264 14.70 -48.00 1.80
CA LYS A 264 15.16 -47.93 0.42
C LYS A 264 15.20 -46.50 -0.08
N ARG A 265 16.16 -46.24 -0.98
CA ARG A 265 16.38 -44.96 -1.68
C ARG A 265 16.77 -43.75 -0.80
N ASP A 266 16.99 -43.93 0.51
CA ASP A 266 17.50 -42.86 1.37
C ASP A 266 18.37 -43.33 2.55
N PRO A 267 19.55 -42.73 2.79
CA PRO A 267 20.37 -42.96 3.98
C PRO A 267 19.81 -42.34 5.26
N TRP A 268 18.99 -41.28 5.17
CA TRP A 268 18.50 -40.52 6.34
C TRP A 268 17.59 -41.37 7.25
N LEU A 269 16.79 -42.25 6.64
CA LEU A 269 15.89 -43.19 7.31
C LEU A 269 16.61 -44.33 8.06
N LYS A 270 17.91 -44.55 7.82
CA LYS A 270 18.67 -45.63 8.51
C LYS A 270 19.14 -45.26 9.91
N ASN A 271 19.25 -43.96 10.22
CA ASN A 271 19.79 -43.46 11.49
C ASN A 271 18.79 -42.62 12.28
N SER A 272 17.52 -42.60 11.87
CA SER A 272 16.50 -41.74 12.48
C SER A 272 15.86 -42.43 13.69
N ASP A 273 16.22 -41.98 14.90
CA ASP A 273 15.39 -42.10 16.12
C ASP A 273 14.16 -41.14 16.06
N GLN A 274 13.85 -40.57 14.88
CA GLN A 274 12.93 -39.47 14.66
C GLN A 274 11.86 -39.84 13.63
N VAL A 275 11.07 -40.88 13.92
CA VAL A 275 9.64 -40.69 13.58
C VAL A 275 9.16 -39.65 14.55
N PRO A 276 8.61 -38.52 14.10
CA PRO A 276 8.00 -37.60 15.04
C PRO A 276 6.93 -38.40 15.80
N ALA A 277 7.02 -38.48 17.12
CA ALA A 277 5.98 -39.03 17.99
C ALA A 277 4.60 -38.35 17.78
N ASN A 278 4.56 -37.30 16.94
CA ASN A 278 3.44 -36.45 16.61
C ASN A 278 2.89 -36.66 15.18
N SER A 279 3.48 -37.52 14.34
CA SER A 279 2.96 -37.78 12.99
C SER A 279 1.65 -38.57 13.06
N ARG A 280 0.55 -37.97 12.62
CA ARG A 280 -0.74 -38.65 12.52
C ARG A 280 -0.81 -39.49 11.25
N GLU A 281 -1.47 -40.63 11.37
CA GLU A 281 -1.71 -41.51 10.23
C GLU A 281 -2.42 -40.76 9.10
N GLY A 282 -1.86 -40.85 7.90
CA GLY A 282 -2.40 -40.21 6.71
C GLY A 282 -2.17 -38.69 6.59
N GLU A 283 -1.43 -38.05 7.51
CA GLU A 283 -1.16 -36.61 7.44
C GLU A 283 0.17 -36.33 6.73
N LEU A 284 0.17 -35.32 5.86
CA LEU A 284 1.37 -34.81 5.21
C LEU A 284 2.14 -33.90 6.19
N VAL A 285 3.38 -34.26 6.53
CA VAL A 285 4.22 -33.54 7.48
C VAL A 285 5.51 -33.08 6.80
N PHE A 286 5.88 -31.81 6.99
CA PHE A 286 7.19 -31.30 6.58
C PHE A 286 8.22 -31.56 7.68
N ILE A 287 9.31 -32.23 7.31
CA ILE A 287 10.44 -32.55 8.19
C ILE A 287 11.54 -31.52 7.93
N GLU A 288 11.85 -30.75 8.98
CA GLU A 288 12.92 -29.77 8.96
C GLU A 288 14.30 -30.44 9.04
N PRO A 289 15.29 -29.99 8.26
CA PRO A 289 16.67 -30.44 8.39
C PRO A 289 17.30 -29.91 9.69
N GLU A 290 18.18 -30.70 10.31
CA GLU A 290 18.90 -30.29 11.53
C GLU A 290 19.93 -29.19 11.24
N GLY A 291 20.01 -28.19 12.12
CA GLY A 291 21.01 -27.12 12.07
C GLY A 291 20.41 -25.71 12.08
N ASP A 292 21.27 -24.71 12.22
CA ASP A 292 20.90 -23.28 12.15
C ASP A 292 20.83 -22.83 10.69
N LEU A 293 19.75 -23.23 10.00
CA LEU A 293 19.53 -22.99 8.59
C LEU A 293 18.46 -21.90 8.37
N SER A 294 18.67 -21.03 7.38
CA SER A 294 17.67 -20.03 7.00
C SER A 294 16.37 -20.68 6.51
N PHE A 295 15.23 -19.98 6.58
CA PHE A 295 13.93 -20.51 6.15
C PHE A 295 13.94 -21.13 4.73
N VAL A 296 14.61 -20.48 3.77
CA VAL A 296 14.71 -20.97 2.39
C VAL A 296 15.59 -22.23 2.29
N GLN A 297 16.67 -22.31 3.08
CA GLN A 297 17.51 -23.50 3.14
C GLN A 297 16.79 -24.66 3.83
N ARG A 298 16.05 -24.39 4.91
CA ARG A 298 15.18 -25.39 5.57
C ARG A 298 14.19 -25.98 4.58
N LEU A 299 13.50 -25.14 3.81
CA LEU A 299 12.56 -25.59 2.76
C LEU A 299 13.21 -26.41 1.64
N ARG A 300 14.41 -26.04 1.19
CA ARG A 300 15.11 -26.78 0.12
C ARG A 300 15.71 -28.10 0.60
N GLN A 301 16.20 -28.14 1.84
CA GLN A 301 16.86 -29.33 2.40
C GLN A 301 15.90 -30.25 3.17
N GLY A 302 14.70 -29.77 3.49
CA GLY A 302 13.66 -30.54 4.15
C GLY A 302 13.00 -31.59 3.26
N ARG A 303 12.12 -32.38 3.87
CA ARG A 303 11.41 -33.47 3.21
C ARG A 303 9.95 -33.45 3.59
N TYR A 304 9.08 -33.84 2.67
CA TYR A 304 7.70 -34.14 3.00
C TYR A 304 7.55 -35.62 3.30
N GLN A 305 6.83 -35.93 4.36
CA GLN A 305 6.63 -37.27 4.89
C GLN A 305 5.15 -37.56 5.07
N MET A 306 4.76 -38.81 4.85
CA MET A 306 3.45 -39.33 5.23
C MET A 306 3.65 -40.71 5.86
N VAL A 307 2.84 -41.04 6.87
CA VAL A 307 2.95 -42.28 7.63
C VAL A 307 1.64 -43.04 7.66
N GLN A 308 1.72 -44.37 7.66
CA GLN A 308 0.59 -45.28 7.79
C GLN A 308 0.93 -46.41 8.76
N ALA A 309 0.01 -46.74 9.66
CA ALA A 309 0.17 -47.88 10.55
C ALA A 309 -0.28 -49.15 9.84
N ILE A 310 0.43 -50.26 10.07
CA ILE A 310 0.05 -51.57 9.55
C ILE A 310 0.15 -52.63 10.65
N GLU A 311 -0.69 -53.67 10.56
CA GLU A 311 -0.63 -54.83 11.44
C GLU A 311 -0.16 -56.08 10.69
N ASN A 312 1.11 -56.45 10.84
CA ASN A 312 1.65 -57.72 10.32
C ASN A 312 2.37 -58.49 11.44
N GLY A 313 1.58 -59.06 12.35
CA GLY A 313 2.07 -59.79 13.54
C GLY A 313 2.59 -58.90 14.67
N GLN A 314 3.26 -57.79 14.34
CA GLN A 314 3.52 -56.65 15.23
C GLN A 314 3.12 -55.35 14.51
N PRO A 315 2.71 -54.29 15.24
CA PRO A 315 2.38 -53.02 14.61
C PRO A 315 3.66 -52.34 14.12
N LEU A 316 3.65 -51.98 12.84
CA LEU A 316 4.74 -51.33 12.14
C LEU A 316 4.22 -50.02 11.54
N TRP A 317 5.15 -49.10 11.26
CA TRP A 317 4.87 -47.85 10.58
C TRP A 317 5.51 -47.87 9.20
N VAL A 318 4.71 -47.67 8.15
CA VAL A 318 5.20 -47.44 6.80
C VAL A 318 5.36 -45.94 6.61
N VAL A 319 6.56 -45.54 6.19
CA VAL A 319 6.92 -44.15 5.98
C VAL A 319 7.30 -43.96 4.52
N ILE A 320 6.68 -42.98 3.88
CA ILE A 320 7.08 -42.49 2.57
C ILE A 320 7.57 -41.05 2.70
N GLN A 321 8.65 -40.72 1.98
CA GLN A 321 9.21 -39.39 1.94
C GLN A 321 9.53 -38.95 0.51
N THR A 322 9.50 -37.65 0.28
CA THR A 322 9.99 -37.03 -0.95
C THR A 322 10.78 -35.75 -0.64
N PRO A 323 11.86 -35.42 -1.38
CA PRO A 323 12.57 -34.17 -1.22
C PRO A 323 11.66 -32.95 -1.41
N ALA A 324 11.75 -31.95 -0.53
CA ALA A 324 10.96 -30.73 -0.65
C ALA A 324 11.53 -29.74 -1.69
N ALA A 325 12.78 -29.92 -2.15
CA ALA A 325 13.45 -29.01 -3.09
C ALA A 325 12.64 -28.71 -4.37
N PRO A 326 12.11 -29.70 -5.12
CA PRO A 326 11.38 -29.42 -6.36
C PRO A 326 10.09 -28.62 -6.11
N PHE A 327 9.44 -28.86 -4.97
CA PHE A 327 8.25 -28.14 -4.55
C PHE A 327 8.59 -26.70 -4.15
N ALA A 328 9.63 -26.53 -3.33
CA ALA A 328 10.12 -25.22 -2.91
C ALA A 328 10.54 -24.35 -4.12
N GLU A 329 11.18 -24.94 -5.14
CA GLU A 329 11.54 -24.23 -6.37
C GLU A 329 10.30 -23.84 -7.20
N LYS A 330 9.34 -24.75 -7.35
CA LYS A 330 8.07 -24.47 -8.05
C LYS A 330 7.30 -23.33 -7.37
N MET A 331 7.24 -23.34 -6.03
CA MET A 331 6.59 -22.28 -5.27
C MET A 331 7.35 -20.96 -5.30
N ALA A 332 8.69 -20.99 -5.20
CA ALA A 332 9.51 -19.78 -5.34
C ALA A 332 9.29 -19.12 -6.72
N GLN A 333 9.20 -19.93 -7.79
CA GLN A 333 8.89 -19.43 -9.13
C GLN A 333 7.48 -18.84 -9.21
N ALA A 334 6.48 -19.46 -8.57
CA ALA A 334 5.13 -18.93 -8.51
C ALA A 334 5.09 -17.58 -7.78
N THR A 335 5.77 -17.47 -6.64
CA THR A 335 5.93 -16.22 -5.89
C THR A 335 6.65 -15.14 -6.71
N PHE A 336 7.70 -15.50 -7.44
CA PHE A 336 8.38 -14.58 -8.33
C PHE A 336 7.44 -14.04 -9.43
N ASN A 337 6.70 -14.93 -10.09
CA ASN A 337 5.74 -14.54 -11.12
C ASN A 337 4.64 -13.64 -10.55
N LEU A 338 4.17 -13.93 -9.34
CA LEU A 338 3.21 -13.09 -8.62
C LEU A 338 3.76 -11.70 -8.34
N LEU A 339 4.98 -11.60 -7.81
CA LEU A 339 5.64 -10.32 -7.54
C LEU A 339 5.88 -9.54 -8.82
N LEU A 340 6.31 -10.20 -9.89
CA LEU A 340 6.48 -9.58 -11.20
C LEU A 340 5.16 -9.01 -11.71
N LEU A 341 4.07 -9.78 -11.64
CA LEU A 341 2.75 -9.34 -12.07
C LEU A 341 2.25 -8.16 -11.22
N LEU A 342 2.45 -8.20 -9.91
CA LEU A 342 2.13 -7.10 -9.00
C LEU A 342 2.95 -5.84 -9.32
N GLY A 343 4.24 -5.99 -9.61
CA GLY A 343 5.13 -4.91 -10.03
C GLY A 343 4.71 -4.29 -11.37
N VAL A 344 4.35 -5.12 -12.36
CA VAL A 344 3.81 -4.65 -13.65
C VAL A 344 2.50 -3.91 -13.45
N LEU A 345 1.59 -4.45 -12.64
CA LEU A 345 0.31 -3.81 -12.34
C LEU A 345 0.49 -2.46 -11.63
N LEU A 346 1.45 -2.37 -10.70
CA LEU A 346 1.84 -1.13 -10.05
C LEU A 346 2.34 -0.08 -11.05
N VAL A 347 3.30 -0.46 -11.90
CA VAL A 347 3.87 0.45 -12.90
C VAL A 347 2.81 0.91 -13.91
N LEU A 348 2.01 -0.03 -14.43
CA LEU A 348 0.92 0.28 -15.35
C LEU A 348 -0.11 1.19 -14.68
N GLY A 349 -0.53 0.88 -13.45
CA GLY A 349 -1.45 1.69 -12.66
C GLY A 349 -0.93 3.11 -12.48
N ILE A 350 0.33 3.28 -12.09
CA ILE A 350 0.98 4.59 -11.97
C ILE A 350 0.97 5.34 -13.30
N ILE A 351 1.36 4.70 -14.41
CA ILE A 351 1.39 5.33 -15.74
C ILE A 351 -0.01 5.76 -16.17
N VAL A 352 -0.99 4.87 -16.08
CA VAL A 352 -2.39 5.13 -16.47
C VAL A 352 -2.98 6.24 -15.61
N SER A 353 -2.82 6.16 -14.28
CA SER A 353 -3.28 7.21 -13.37
C SER A 353 -2.58 8.55 -13.61
N GLN A 354 -1.30 8.54 -13.97
CA GLN A 354 -0.54 9.75 -14.29
C GLN A 354 -1.00 10.41 -15.60
N VAL A 355 -1.34 9.60 -16.61
CA VAL A 355 -1.91 10.09 -17.88
C VAL A 355 -3.32 10.60 -17.67
N LEU A 356 -4.20 9.78 -17.06
CA LEU A 356 -5.61 10.13 -16.90
C LEU A 356 -5.80 11.34 -15.99
N SER A 357 -5.05 11.44 -14.87
CA SER A 357 -5.08 12.64 -14.02
C SER A 357 -4.70 13.91 -14.77
N ARG A 358 -3.72 13.87 -15.69
CA ARG A 358 -3.35 15.02 -16.52
C ARG A 358 -4.43 15.36 -17.55
N VAL A 359 -4.98 14.35 -18.23
CA VAL A 359 -6.04 14.54 -19.24
C VAL A 359 -7.28 15.16 -18.60
N LEU A 360 -7.70 14.66 -17.43
CA LEU A 360 -8.89 15.14 -16.73
C LEU A 360 -8.70 16.55 -16.11
N THR A 361 -7.49 16.89 -15.68
CA THR A 361 -7.22 18.20 -15.05
C THR A 361 -6.81 19.30 -16.03
N ALA A 362 -6.38 18.96 -17.25
CA ALA A 362 -5.91 19.94 -18.23
C ALA A 362 -6.97 20.97 -18.65
N PRO A 363 -8.24 20.61 -18.92
CA PRO A 363 -9.28 21.58 -19.26
C PRO A 363 -9.57 22.55 -18.11
N ILE A 364 -9.69 22.03 -16.88
CA ILE A 364 -9.96 22.82 -15.67
C ILE A 364 -8.85 23.86 -15.45
N TRP A 365 -7.59 23.45 -15.63
CA TRP A 365 -6.45 24.36 -15.55
C TRP A 365 -6.49 25.45 -16.62
N ARG A 366 -6.79 25.12 -17.88
CA ARG A 366 -6.86 26.10 -18.96
C ARG A 366 -7.92 27.17 -18.69
N LEU A 367 -9.08 26.76 -18.18
CA LEU A 367 -10.15 27.69 -17.79
C LEU A 367 -9.71 28.57 -16.61
N SER A 368 -9.16 27.97 -15.56
CA SER A 368 -8.65 28.73 -14.40
C SER A 368 -7.55 29.72 -14.80
N ALA A 369 -6.62 29.33 -15.67
CA ALA A 369 -5.55 30.20 -16.16
C ALA A 369 -6.09 31.35 -17.02
N ALA A 370 -7.11 31.10 -17.85
CA ALA A 370 -7.77 32.15 -18.64
C ALA A 370 -8.44 33.19 -17.72
N LEU A 371 -9.19 32.74 -16.70
CA LEU A 371 -9.81 33.63 -15.71
C LEU A 371 -8.79 34.46 -14.93
N ASP A 372 -7.66 33.86 -14.55
CA ASP A 372 -6.56 34.53 -13.85
C ASP A 372 -5.80 35.55 -14.72
N SER A 373 -5.79 35.36 -16.03
CA SER A 373 -5.15 36.26 -16.98
C SER A 373 -6.01 37.48 -17.36
N SER A 374 -7.30 37.44 -17.03
CA SER A 374 -8.22 38.54 -17.28
C SER A 374 -7.77 39.82 -16.57
N THR A 375 -7.87 40.95 -17.26
CA THR A 375 -7.73 42.29 -16.66
C THR A 375 -8.91 42.60 -15.75
N ASN A 376 -10.07 42.03 -16.05
CA ASN A 376 -11.30 42.26 -15.30
C ASN A 376 -11.29 41.41 -14.03
N GLY A 377 -11.86 41.99 -12.97
CA GLY A 377 -12.21 41.29 -11.76
C GLY A 377 -13.32 40.30 -12.03
N ILE A 378 -13.22 39.10 -11.46
CA ILE A 378 -14.27 38.11 -11.49
C ILE A 378 -14.49 37.68 -10.04
N VAL A 379 -15.73 37.76 -9.58
CA VAL A 379 -16.15 37.35 -8.24
C VAL A 379 -17.33 36.38 -8.35
N ILE A 380 -17.29 35.31 -7.57
CA ILE A 380 -18.34 34.32 -7.45
C ILE A 380 -18.84 34.33 -6.00
N THR A 381 -20.15 34.40 -5.82
CA THR A 381 -20.81 34.43 -4.50
C THR A 381 -21.84 33.31 -4.36
N ASN A 382 -22.15 32.95 -3.12
CA ASN A 382 -23.29 32.08 -2.81
C ASN A 382 -24.63 32.83 -2.98
N LEU A 383 -25.75 32.15 -2.71
CA LEU A 383 -27.09 32.73 -2.81
C LEU A 383 -27.31 33.93 -1.88
N GLU A 384 -26.61 33.96 -0.75
CA GLU A 384 -26.64 35.06 0.21
C GLU A 384 -25.80 36.27 -0.23
N GLY A 385 -25.05 36.15 -1.32
CA GLY A 385 -24.16 37.19 -1.85
C GLY A 385 -22.81 37.27 -1.14
N GLU A 386 -22.43 36.24 -0.38
CA GLU A 386 -21.12 36.13 0.26
C GLU A 386 -20.10 35.55 -0.72
N VAL A 387 -18.90 36.13 -0.76
CA VAL A 387 -17.84 35.70 -1.69
C VAL A 387 -17.40 34.28 -1.39
N GLU A 388 -17.49 33.44 -2.40
CA GLU A 388 -16.89 32.11 -2.44
C GLU A 388 -15.56 32.16 -3.20
N TRP A 389 -15.49 32.92 -4.31
CA TRP A 389 -14.29 32.98 -5.12
C TRP A 389 -14.02 34.32 -5.80
N ILE A 390 -12.73 34.63 -5.99
CA ILE A 390 -12.25 35.78 -6.77
C ILE A 390 -11.07 35.36 -7.65
N ASN A 391 -10.96 35.95 -8.84
CA ASN A 391 -9.78 35.79 -9.70
C ASN A 391 -8.64 36.76 -9.30
N LYS A 392 -7.47 36.59 -9.92
CA LYS A 392 -6.36 37.54 -9.75
C LYS A 392 -6.65 38.94 -10.27
N GLY A 393 -7.49 39.10 -11.30
CA GLY A 393 -7.90 40.41 -11.81
C GLY A 393 -8.58 41.25 -10.72
N PHE A 394 -9.47 40.64 -9.95
CA PHE A 394 -10.19 41.30 -8.86
C PHE A 394 -9.23 41.76 -7.78
N GLY A 395 -8.25 40.92 -7.41
CA GLY A 395 -7.22 41.29 -6.44
C GLY A 395 -6.32 42.43 -6.91
N LYS A 396 -6.05 42.53 -8.22
CA LYS A 396 -5.29 43.65 -8.80
C LYS A 396 -6.07 44.97 -8.79
N ILE A 397 -7.37 44.92 -9.09
CA ILE A 397 -8.23 46.11 -9.09
C ILE A 397 -8.48 46.60 -7.67
N SER A 398 -8.92 45.69 -6.79
CA SER A 398 -9.41 46.03 -5.44
C SER A 398 -8.32 46.02 -4.35
N GLY A 399 -7.21 45.33 -4.57
CA GLY A 399 -6.17 45.12 -3.55
C GLY A 399 -6.53 44.08 -2.47
N TYR A 400 -7.71 43.44 -2.56
CA TYR A 400 -8.13 42.41 -1.62
C TYR A 400 -7.71 41.00 -2.06
N SER A 401 -7.28 40.20 -1.09
CA SER A 401 -7.05 38.76 -1.29
C SER A 401 -8.33 37.98 -1.05
N ILE A 402 -8.35 36.71 -1.46
CA ILE A 402 -9.50 35.86 -1.15
C ILE A 402 -9.66 35.70 0.35
N GLU A 403 -8.56 35.58 1.10
CA GLU A 403 -8.57 35.45 2.55
C GLU A 403 -9.25 36.66 3.22
N ASP A 404 -9.19 37.84 2.59
CA ASP A 404 -9.89 39.02 3.07
C ASP A 404 -11.39 39.00 2.77
N MET A 405 -11.79 38.45 1.61
CA MET A 405 -13.15 38.57 1.07
C MET A 405 -14.06 37.38 1.38
N LYS A 406 -13.50 36.18 1.53
CA LYS A 406 -14.25 34.93 1.66
C LYS A 406 -15.29 34.99 2.78
N GLY A 407 -16.53 34.61 2.47
CA GLY A 407 -17.67 34.64 3.41
C GLY A 407 -18.17 36.06 3.73
N LYS A 408 -17.75 37.09 3.00
CA LYS A 408 -18.21 38.47 3.16
C LYS A 408 -18.92 38.94 1.90
N LYS A 409 -19.84 39.88 2.03
CA LYS A 409 -20.52 40.49 0.89
C LYS A 409 -19.65 41.58 0.26
N PRO A 410 -19.42 41.60 -1.07
CA PRO A 410 -18.58 42.62 -1.72
C PRO A 410 -19.03 44.05 -1.39
N GLY A 411 -20.34 44.32 -1.47
CA GLY A 411 -20.89 45.64 -1.19
C GLY A 411 -20.59 46.16 0.22
N ALA A 412 -20.48 45.28 1.22
CA ALA A 412 -20.16 45.68 2.59
C ALA A 412 -18.70 46.08 2.80
N ILE A 413 -17.82 45.74 1.85
CA ILE A 413 -16.37 45.97 1.93
C ILE A 413 -15.91 47.04 0.95
N LEU A 414 -16.47 47.05 -0.26
CA LEU A 414 -16.01 47.89 -1.36
C LEU A 414 -16.77 49.21 -1.48
N GLN A 415 -18.01 49.31 -0.99
CA GLN A 415 -18.80 50.53 -1.12
C GLN A 415 -18.41 51.56 -0.04
N GLY A 416 -18.47 52.84 -0.38
CA GLY A 416 -18.07 53.93 0.51
C GLY A 416 -18.81 55.24 0.22
N ILE A 417 -18.22 56.36 0.64
CA ILE A 417 -18.93 57.66 0.70
C ILE A 417 -19.37 58.20 -0.68
N GLY A 418 -18.65 57.81 -1.75
CA GLY A 418 -18.95 58.20 -3.12
C GLY A 418 -19.78 57.18 -3.90
N THR A 419 -20.20 56.07 -3.27
CA THR A 419 -21.06 55.08 -3.91
C THR A 419 -22.51 55.60 -3.93
N ASP A 420 -23.12 55.64 -5.10
CA ASP A 420 -24.50 56.10 -5.27
C ASP A 420 -25.52 55.14 -4.60
N PRO A 421 -26.31 55.60 -3.61
CA PRO A 421 -27.29 54.76 -2.93
C PRO A 421 -28.39 54.19 -3.85
N GLU A 422 -28.81 54.94 -4.88
CA GLU A 422 -29.85 54.45 -5.80
C GLU A 422 -29.36 53.25 -6.60
N THR A 423 -28.11 53.29 -7.05
CA THR A 423 -27.44 52.17 -7.72
C THR A 423 -27.32 50.94 -6.81
N VAL A 424 -26.97 51.14 -5.53
CA VAL A 424 -26.92 50.05 -4.54
C VAL A 424 -28.30 49.38 -4.36
N ASP A 425 -29.37 50.15 -4.32
CA ASP A 425 -30.73 49.61 -4.16
C ASP A 425 -31.21 48.86 -5.42
N ARG A 426 -30.83 49.31 -6.63
CA ARG A 426 -31.10 48.57 -7.88
C ARG A 426 -30.39 47.21 -7.91
N ILE A 427 -29.15 47.16 -7.46
CA ILE A 427 -28.38 45.91 -7.35
C ILE A 427 -29.00 44.98 -6.31
N ARG A 428 -29.33 45.50 -5.12
CA ARG A 428 -29.97 44.71 -4.07
C ARG A 428 -31.29 44.11 -4.55
N SER A 429 -32.10 44.89 -5.26
CA SER A 429 -33.37 44.42 -5.84
C SER A 429 -33.14 43.35 -6.91
N SER A 430 -32.14 43.53 -7.77
CA SER A 430 -31.81 42.55 -8.83
C SER A 430 -31.32 41.22 -8.24
N LEU A 431 -30.50 41.26 -7.19
CA LEU A 431 -30.08 40.06 -6.45
C LEU A 431 -31.26 39.38 -5.74
N ALA A 432 -32.16 40.14 -5.12
CA ALA A 432 -33.34 39.58 -4.45
C ALA A 432 -34.31 38.90 -5.43
N GLU A 433 -34.36 39.36 -6.67
CA GLU A 433 -35.20 38.80 -7.74
C GLU A 433 -34.47 37.76 -8.62
N GLU A 434 -33.24 37.39 -8.27
CA GLU A 434 -32.38 36.48 -9.06
C GLU A 434 -32.23 36.91 -10.54
N ARG A 435 -32.17 38.23 -10.80
CA ARG A 435 -32.01 38.81 -12.13
C ARG A 435 -30.57 39.28 -12.35
N LYS A 436 -30.15 39.27 -13.62
CA LYS A 436 -28.90 39.92 -14.02
C LYS A 436 -28.99 41.42 -13.86
N PHE A 437 -27.87 42.06 -13.55
CA PHE A 437 -27.74 43.52 -13.53
C PHE A 437 -26.44 43.96 -14.21
N ASP A 438 -26.44 45.21 -14.66
CA ASP A 438 -25.32 45.84 -15.33
C ASP A 438 -25.27 47.31 -14.89
N GLU A 439 -24.32 47.65 -14.03
CA GLU A 439 -24.32 48.92 -13.30
C GLU A 439 -22.90 49.48 -13.16
N GLU A 440 -22.77 50.81 -13.20
CA GLU A 440 -21.51 51.50 -12.91
C GLU A 440 -21.59 52.17 -11.54
N MET A 441 -20.55 52.02 -10.73
CA MET A 441 -20.47 52.68 -9.43
C MET A 441 -19.03 52.99 -9.01
N VAL A 442 -18.88 53.77 -7.94
CA VAL A 442 -17.59 53.95 -7.26
C VAL A 442 -17.43 52.89 -6.18
N ASN A 443 -16.34 52.11 -6.26
CA ASN A 443 -15.86 51.21 -5.22
C ASN A 443 -14.53 51.73 -4.63
N TYR A 444 -14.15 51.16 -3.49
CA TYR A 444 -12.94 51.52 -2.75
C TYR A 444 -12.01 50.31 -2.62
N GLY A 445 -10.74 50.53 -2.94
CA GLY A 445 -9.69 49.54 -2.77
C GLY A 445 -9.33 49.34 -1.30
N LYS A 446 -8.54 48.30 -1.00
CA LYS A 446 -8.05 48.00 0.35
C LYS A 446 -7.22 49.14 0.96
N ASP A 447 -6.60 49.94 0.12
CA ASP A 447 -5.84 51.15 0.46
C ASP A 447 -6.72 52.41 0.61
N GLY A 448 -8.04 52.28 0.35
CA GLY A 448 -8.99 53.38 0.35
C GLY A 448 -9.07 54.16 -0.96
N ARG A 449 -8.38 53.73 -2.04
CA ARG A 449 -8.48 54.42 -3.35
C ARG A 449 -9.90 54.30 -3.90
N PRO A 450 -10.59 55.39 -4.28
CA PRO A 450 -11.81 55.28 -5.07
C PRO A 450 -11.45 54.87 -6.50
N TYR A 451 -12.24 53.98 -7.09
CA TYR A 451 -12.17 53.62 -8.50
C TYR A 451 -13.57 53.41 -9.06
N TRP A 452 -13.77 53.76 -10.32
CA TRP A 452 -15.01 53.46 -11.01
C TRP A 452 -14.99 52.03 -11.50
N VAL A 453 -16.10 51.33 -11.29
CA VAL A 453 -16.24 49.95 -11.70
C VAL A 453 -17.56 49.74 -12.41
N HIS A 454 -17.47 49.11 -13.58
CA HIS A 454 -18.60 48.56 -14.29
C HIS A 454 -18.79 47.10 -13.87
N ILE A 455 -19.92 46.78 -13.23
CA ILE A 455 -20.23 45.47 -12.68
C ILE A 455 -21.35 44.84 -13.51
N ASN A 456 -20.99 43.77 -14.23
CA ASN A 456 -21.95 42.92 -14.90
C ASN A 456 -22.11 41.63 -14.09
N CYS A 457 -23.32 41.37 -13.58
CA CYS A 457 -23.57 40.23 -12.70
C CYS A 457 -24.69 39.35 -13.24
N GLU A 458 -24.46 38.04 -13.23
CA GLU A 458 -25.43 37.03 -13.68
C GLU A 458 -25.62 35.94 -12.61
N PRO A 459 -26.85 35.41 -12.44
CA PRO A 459 -27.10 34.28 -11.56
C PRO A 459 -26.49 32.99 -12.14
N LEU A 460 -25.71 32.27 -11.34
CA LEU A 460 -25.19 30.94 -11.70
C LEU A 460 -26.29 29.90 -11.49
N ARG A 461 -26.77 29.28 -12.57
CA ARG A 461 -27.78 28.22 -12.51
C ARG A 461 -27.14 26.84 -12.62
N GLY A 462 -27.45 25.96 -11.67
CA GLY A 462 -27.01 24.56 -11.70
C GLY A 462 -27.76 23.72 -12.73
N GLU A 463 -27.37 22.44 -12.86
CA GLU A 463 -27.97 21.48 -13.81
C GLU A 463 -29.50 21.29 -13.63
N SER A 464 -30.01 21.52 -12.41
CA SER A 464 -31.46 21.45 -12.11
C SER A 464 -32.22 22.75 -12.41
N GLY A 465 -31.56 23.76 -12.97
CA GLY A 465 -32.11 25.09 -13.22
C GLY A 465 -32.23 25.99 -11.97
N LYS A 466 -31.94 25.45 -10.78
CA LYS A 466 -31.89 26.23 -9.53
C LYS A 466 -30.66 27.12 -9.48
N SER A 467 -30.82 28.34 -8.99
CA SER A 467 -29.70 29.24 -8.71
C SER A 467 -28.79 28.62 -7.64
N GLN A 468 -27.48 28.72 -7.85
CA GLN A 468 -26.43 28.28 -6.93
C GLN A 468 -25.62 29.46 -6.37
N GLY A 469 -25.88 30.67 -6.86
CA GLY A 469 -25.10 31.86 -6.52
C GLY A 469 -25.05 32.85 -7.67
N TYR A 470 -24.05 33.72 -7.65
CA TYR A 470 -23.87 34.75 -8.67
C TYR A 470 -22.42 34.79 -9.15
N ILE A 471 -22.24 35.17 -10.42
CA ILE A 471 -20.95 35.52 -10.99
C ILE A 471 -21.00 36.98 -11.44
N ALA A 472 -20.04 37.78 -10.99
CA ALA A 472 -19.89 39.16 -11.41
C ALA A 472 -18.54 39.37 -12.10
N VAL A 473 -18.56 40.12 -13.19
CA VAL A 473 -17.39 40.61 -13.91
C VAL A 473 -17.29 42.11 -13.67
N GLU A 474 -16.17 42.54 -13.09
CA GLU A 474 -15.88 43.90 -12.68
C GLU A 474 -14.78 44.49 -13.57
N THR A 475 -15.08 45.58 -14.26
CA THR A 475 -14.14 46.29 -15.13
C THR A 475 -13.85 47.66 -14.53
N ASP A 476 -12.58 47.97 -14.25
CA ASP A 476 -12.12 49.31 -13.84
C ASP A 476 -12.23 50.25 -15.06
N VAL A 477 -13.06 51.30 -14.98
CA VAL A 477 -13.45 52.16 -16.12
C VAL A 477 -12.94 53.60 -16.00
#